data_AF-A0A1V0U2S6-F1
#
_entry.id   AF-A0A1V0U2S6-F1
#
_cell.length_a   1.000
_cell.length_b   1.000
_cell.length_c   1.000
_cell.angle_alpha   90.00
_cell.angle_beta   90.00
_cell.angle_gamma   90.00
#
_symmetry.space_group_name_H-M   'P 1'
#
loop_
_entity.id
_entity.type
_entity.pdbx_description
1 polymer ?
#
loop_
_entity_poly.entity_id
_entity_poly.type
_entity_poly.pdbx_seq_one_letter_code
_entity_poly.pdbx_strand_id
1 'polypeptide(L)'
;MIIAAAQFTPVQGDIDANAAQMAALVTEAAGRGAGLVVFAELALTQYDLPGIAGDPQKMTVTHDDTRLAPVREACRASGVAAVVNAAGHTAEGAAPGIASFVYGPDGSLLTRYDKRHLYGDENTVFAAGSADGRFTLGGVRFALATCFDTSFPQVAERAVADGCRVYLASSFHGAPERVARYAELARDNGLHVLLANGAGAGSVGPACGGSAAWLPSGERVATAGAEGAPELVLTDVRDRITLMADPEVAAVPVRECGEALVDVREAAPALLVADARGDERGAYARLREGVVRRLLAAQEALPDGLRLEFVEGYRPPALQRRYFEEYGEELRTARPDWDAARVHRAASRYVSPPEIAPHSTGGAVDLTLVTADGEYVDMGTPINASPEESDGACYTGAPGLTPAARANRRVLSAVLSAAGLVNYPTEWWHWSYGDRYWALMTGAEAAVYGPEKSAR
;
A
#
# COMPACT_ATOMS: atom_id res chain seq x y z
N MET A 1 -0.13 2.03 -0.21
CA MET A 1 1.22 1.50 -0.45
C MET A 1 1.93 2.51 -1.33
N ILE A 2 3.17 2.88 -1.00
CA ILE A 2 4.00 3.65 -1.92
C ILE A 2 4.61 2.66 -2.92
N ILE A 3 4.61 3.01 -4.20
CA ILE A 3 5.25 2.24 -5.26
C ILE A 3 6.24 3.13 -6.02
N ALA A 4 7.25 2.53 -6.64
CA ALA A 4 8.29 3.26 -7.35
C ALA A 4 8.54 2.73 -8.77
N ALA A 5 8.73 3.63 -9.73
CA ALA A 5 9.37 3.30 -10.98
C ALA A 5 10.86 3.63 -10.87
N ALA A 6 11.72 2.71 -11.25
CA ALA A 6 13.17 2.86 -11.20
C ALA A 6 13.72 3.07 -12.62
N GLN A 7 14.10 4.32 -12.91
CA GLN A 7 14.71 4.70 -14.17
C GLN A 7 16.23 4.64 -14.03
N PHE A 8 16.88 3.87 -14.88
CA PHE A 8 18.34 3.77 -14.95
C PHE A 8 18.75 3.40 -16.37
N THR A 9 20.06 3.45 -16.65
CA THR A 9 20.63 3.03 -17.93
C THR A 9 21.34 1.68 -17.75
N PRO A 10 20.68 0.56 -18.10
CA PRO A 10 21.30 -0.75 -18.14
C PRO A 10 22.54 -0.82 -19.04
N VAL A 11 23.48 -1.69 -18.67
CA VAL A 11 24.61 -2.10 -19.49
C VAL A 11 24.12 -3.10 -20.54
N GLN A 12 24.28 -2.77 -21.82
CA GLN A 12 23.73 -3.58 -22.90
C GLN A 12 24.20 -5.04 -22.84
N GLY A 13 23.24 -5.97 -22.78
CA GLY A 13 23.48 -7.42 -22.75
C GLY A 13 24.14 -7.99 -21.49
N ASP A 14 24.47 -7.18 -20.48
CA ASP A 14 25.08 -7.65 -19.23
C ASP A 14 24.01 -7.88 -18.14
N ILE A 15 23.42 -9.07 -18.17
CA ILE A 15 22.33 -9.47 -17.27
C ILE A 15 22.75 -9.39 -15.80
N ASP A 16 23.97 -9.83 -15.46
CA ASP A 16 24.48 -9.85 -14.09
C ASP A 16 24.67 -8.43 -13.55
N ALA A 17 25.29 -7.54 -14.33
CA ALA A 17 25.46 -6.14 -13.94
C ALA A 17 24.11 -5.44 -13.77
N ASN A 18 23.17 -5.67 -14.68
CA ASN A 18 21.85 -5.05 -14.63
C ASN A 18 21.02 -5.56 -13.45
N ALA A 19 21.07 -6.86 -13.14
CA ALA A 19 20.42 -7.42 -11.97
C ALA A 19 20.99 -6.83 -10.67
N ALA A 20 22.30 -6.61 -10.58
CA ALA A 20 22.92 -5.94 -9.44
C ALA A 20 22.49 -4.47 -9.29
N GLN A 21 22.39 -3.73 -10.41
CA GLN A 21 21.86 -2.36 -10.40
C GLN A 21 20.39 -2.32 -9.94
N MET A 22 19.55 -3.23 -10.45
CA MET A 22 18.16 -3.35 -10.02
C MET A 22 18.06 -3.65 -8.52
N ALA A 23 18.90 -4.55 -7.99
CA ALA A 23 18.93 -4.89 -6.57
C ALA A 23 19.28 -3.67 -5.67
N ALA A 24 20.23 -2.84 -6.12
CA ALA A 24 20.57 -1.60 -5.43
C ALA A 24 19.39 -0.61 -5.43
N LEU A 25 18.70 -0.45 -6.56
CA LEU A 25 17.52 0.41 -6.68
C LEU A 25 16.32 -0.08 -5.85
N VAL A 26 16.14 -1.40 -5.74
CA VAL A 26 15.15 -2.00 -4.81
C VAL A 26 15.45 -1.58 -3.36
N THR A 27 16.71 -1.70 -2.95
CA THR A 27 17.15 -1.34 -1.59
C THR A 27 16.98 0.15 -1.32
N GLU A 28 17.32 1.02 -2.28
CA GLU A 28 17.13 2.46 -2.16
C GLU A 28 15.65 2.85 -2.05
N ALA A 29 14.81 2.27 -2.91
CA ALA A 29 13.37 2.52 -2.90
C ALA A 29 12.73 2.07 -1.57
N ALA A 30 13.19 0.95 -1.02
CA ALA A 30 12.79 0.49 0.31
C ALA A 30 13.14 1.51 1.41
N GLY A 31 14.36 2.07 1.38
CA GLY A 31 14.78 3.13 2.28
C GLY A 31 13.90 4.39 2.19
N ARG A 32 13.25 4.60 1.04
CA ARG A 32 12.27 5.68 0.78
C ARG A 32 10.81 5.26 1.05
N GLY A 33 10.58 4.06 1.56
CA GLY A 33 9.26 3.55 1.98
C GLY A 33 8.42 2.91 0.88
N ALA A 34 8.99 2.62 -0.30
CA ALA A 34 8.28 1.89 -1.36
C ALA A 34 8.06 0.43 -0.96
N GLY A 35 6.88 -0.12 -1.28
CA GLY A 35 6.55 -1.55 -1.13
C GLY A 35 6.63 -2.34 -2.43
N LEU A 36 6.79 -1.66 -3.57
CA LEU A 36 6.94 -2.26 -4.90
C LEU A 36 7.82 -1.37 -5.79
N VAL A 37 8.73 -1.98 -6.55
CA VAL A 37 9.57 -1.30 -7.56
C VAL A 37 9.33 -1.89 -8.95
N VAL A 38 9.21 -1.04 -9.97
CA VAL A 38 8.97 -1.44 -11.37
C VAL A 38 10.10 -0.95 -12.25
N PHE A 39 10.62 -1.83 -13.10
CA PHE A 39 11.68 -1.51 -14.07
C PHE A 39 11.14 -1.40 -15.50
N ALA A 40 11.91 -0.79 -16.40
CA ALA A 40 11.52 -0.61 -17.79
C ALA A 40 11.45 -1.93 -18.59
N GLU A 41 10.79 -1.92 -19.73
CA GLU A 41 10.73 -3.06 -20.66
C GLU A 41 12.13 -3.51 -21.09
N LEU A 42 12.39 -4.83 -21.06
CA LEU A 42 13.70 -5.43 -21.38
C LEU A 42 14.91 -4.76 -20.70
N ALA A 43 14.70 -4.15 -19.52
CA ALA A 43 15.76 -3.47 -18.79
C ALA A 43 16.91 -4.41 -18.39
N LEU A 44 16.67 -5.73 -18.30
CA LEU A 44 17.74 -6.68 -17.99
C LEU A 44 18.80 -6.79 -19.11
N THR A 45 18.46 -6.44 -20.35
CA THR A 45 19.35 -6.55 -21.52
C THR A 45 19.52 -5.23 -22.29
N GLN A 46 18.92 -4.14 -21.80
CA GLN A 46 18.86 -2.85 -22.48
C GLN A 46 18.17 -2.88 -23.85
N TYR A 47 17.08 -3.65 -23.96
CA TYR A 47 16.34 -3.77 -25.22
C TYR A 47 17.26 -4.20 -26.39
N ASP A 48 18.15 -5.18 -26.14
CA ASP A 48 19.11 -5.67 -27.15
C ASP A 48 18.53 -6.83 -27.98
N LEU A 49 17.62 -6.51 -28.92
CA LEU A 49 17.00 -7.53 -29.77
C LEU A 49 18.02 -8.35 -30.59
N PRO A 50 19.04 -7.75 -31.23
CA PRO A 50 20.05 -8.52 -31.97
C PRO A 50 20.87 -9.44 -31.07
N GLY A 51 21.26 -8.98 -29.86
CA GLY A 51 21.94 -9.81 -28.88
C GLY A 51 21.09 -11.01 -28.46
N ILE A 52 19.82 -10.78 -28.15
CA ILE A 52 18.87 -11.83 -27.75
C ILE A 52 18.69 -12.86 -28.87
N ALA A 53 18.54 -12.43 -30.12
CA ALA A 53 18.40 -13.33 -31.25
C ALA A 53 19.69 -14.10 -31.57
N GLY A 54 20.85 -13.48 -31.36
CA GLY A 54 22.16 -14.06 -31.65
C GLY A 54 22.62 -15.11 -30.65
N ASP A 55 22.29 -14.93 -29.37
CA ASP A 55 22.61 -15.90 -28.30
C ASP A 55 21.47 -16.00 -27.26
N PRO A 56 20.35 -16.67 -27.60
CA PRO A 56 19.21 -16.79 -26.70
C PRO A 56 19.54 -17.49 -25.38
N GLN A 57 20.49 -18.43 -25.37
CA GLN A 57 20.89 -19.13 -24.14
C GLN A 57 21.51 -18.18 -23.13
N LYS A 58 22.39 -17.28 -23.59
CA LYS A 58 23.01 -16.29 -22.72
C LYS A 58 22.06 -15.13 -22.38
N MET A 59 21.19 -14.75 -23.31
CA MET A 59 20.45 -13.48 -23.23
C MET A 59 19.01 -13.62 -22.72
N THR A 60 18.57 -14.84 -22.40
CA THR A 60 17.26 -15.11 -21.80
C THR A 60 17.40 -15.73 -20.42
N VAL A 61 16.33 -15.65 -19.62
CA VAL A 61 16.29 -16.11 -18.22
C VAL A 61 15.00 -16.85 -17.90
N THR A 62 15.04 -17.73 -16.90
CA THR A 62 13.86 -18.21 -16.17
C THR A 62 13.65 -17.37 -14.90
N HIS A 63 12.49 -17.49 -14.25
CA HIS A 63 12.19 -16.77 -13.00
C HIS A 63 13.12 -17.12 -11.82
N ASP A 64 13.71 -18.30 -11.83
CA ASP A 64 14.60 -18.84 -10.80
C ASP A 64 16.08 -18.76 -11.21
N ASP A 65 16.38 -18.13 -12.35
CA ASP A 65 17.73 -17.95 -12.85
C ASP A 65 18.63 -17.35 -11.77
N THR A 66 19.82 -17.93 -11.62
CA THR A 66 20.81 -17.52 -10.61
C THR A 66 21.25 -16.07 -10.77
N ARG A 67 21.24 -15.54 -11.99
CA ARG A 67 21.62 -14.14 -12.28
C ARG A 67 20.60 -13.15 -11.74
N LEU A 68 19.36 -13.59 -11.48
CA LEU A 68 18.31 -12.80 -10.82
C LEU A 68 18.33 -12.92 -9.29
N ALA A 69 19.21 -13.75 -8.71
CA ALA A 69 19.32 -13.90 -7.26
C ALA A 69 19.55 -12.57 -6.53
N PRO A 70 20.41 -11.63 -6.99
CA PRO A 70 20.61 -10.35 -6.32
C PRO A 70 19.31 -9.57 -6.09
N VAL A 71 18.39 -9.57 -7.07
CA VAL A 71 17.10 -8.88 -6.94
C VAL A 71 16.19 -9.59 -5.94
N ARG A 72 16.11 -10.92 -5.99
CA ARG A 72 15.30 -11.70 -5.03
C ARG A 72 15.80 -11.54 -3.59
N GLU A 73 17.11 -11.51 -3.38
CA GLU A 73 17.71 -11.26 -2.07
C GLU A 73 17.43 -9.82 -1.61
N ALA A 74 17.52 -8.83 -2.48
CA ALA A 74 17.17 -7.45 -2.16
C ALA A 74 15.69 -7.33 -1.75
N CYS A 75 14.78 -8.01 -2.46
CA CYS A 75 13.36 -8.10 -2.08
C CYS A 75 13.20 -8.67 -0.67
N ARG A 76 13.82 -9.82 -0.38
CA ARG A 76 13.75 -10.47 0.94
C ARG A 76 14.31 -9.63 2.07
N ALA A 77 15.47 -9.02 1.85
CA ALA A 77 16.16 -8.23 2.86
C ALA A 77 15.40 -6.93 3.20
N SER A 78 14.68 -6.37 2.23
CA SER A 78 13.99 -5.09 2.38
C SER A 78 12.48 -5.20 2.61
N GLY A 79 11.89 -6.39 2.41
CA GLY A 79 10.43 -6.58 2.45
C GLY A 79 9.70 -5.86 1.30
N VAL A 80 10.36 -5.67 0.16
CA VAL A 80 9.84 -4.94 -1.01
C VAL A 80 9.68 -5.87 -2.21
N ALA A 81 8.58 -5.74 -2.94
CA ALA A 81 8.37 -6.48 -4.18
C ALA A 81 9.05 -5.80 -5.38
N ALA A 82 9.34 -6.54 -6.45
CA ALA A 82 9.94 -6.01 -7.68
C ALA A 82 9.30 -6.60 -8.95
N VAL A 83 9.06 -5.76 -9.95
CA VAL A 83 8.69 -6.16 -11.32
C VAL A 83 9.93 -6.05 -12.20
N VAL A 84 10.56 -7.19 -12.47
CA VAL A 84 11.78 -7.30 -13.29
C VAL A 84 11.40 -7.71 -14.70
N ASN A 85 11.81 -6.93 -15.69
CA ASN A 85 11.46 -7.17 -17.10
C ASN A 85 12.67 -7.67 -17.90
N ALA A 86 12.49 -8.77 -18.61
CA ALA A 86 13.55 -9.49 -19.31
C ALA A 86 13.03 -10.27 -20.52
N ALA A 87 13.96 -10.78 -21.33
CA ALA A 87 13.64 -11.87 -22.26
C ALA A 87 13.51 -13.18 -21.46
N GLY A 88 12.27 -13.64 -21.27
CA GLY A 88 11.97 -14.75 -20.38
C GLY A 88 11.54 -16.00 -21.14
N HIS A 89 12.09 -17.17 -20.82
CA HIS A 89 11.62 -18.45 -21.37
C HIS A 89 11.05 -19.34 -20.26
N THR A 90 10.25 -20.34 -20.62
CA THR A 90 9.62 -21.29 -19.68
C THR A 90 10.38 -22.61 -19.59
N ALA A 91 11.09 -22.97 -20.65
CA ALA A 91 11.97 -24.13 -20.74
C ALA A 91 13.11 -23.81 -21.72
N GLU A 92 14.25 -24.48 -21.59
CA GLU A 92 15.35 -24.34 -22.57
C GLU A 92 14.87 -24.65 -23.99
N GLY A 93 15.23 -23.80 -24.96
CA GLY A 93 14.90 -23.97 -26.38
C GLY A 93 13.49 -23.52 -26.78
N ALA A 94 12.61 -23.13 -25.84
CA ALA A 94 11.36 -22.46 -26.18
C ALA A 94 11.62 -21.02 -26.65
N ALA A 95 10.81 -20.52 -27.57
CA ALA A 95 10.86 -19.11 -27.94
C ALA A 95 10.59 -18.24 -26.70
N PRO A 96 11.44 -17.24 -26.40
CA PRO A 96 11.25 -16.39 -25.25
C PRO A 96 10.04 -15.47 -25.45
N GLY A 97 9.46 -14.99 -24.35
CA GLY A 97 8.57 -13.85 -24.32
C GLY A 97 9.27 -12.60 -23.80
N ILE A 98 8.68 -11.43 -24.02
CA ILE A 98 9.04 -10.23 -23.26
C ILE A 98 8.32 -10.32 -21.93
N ALA A 99 9.04 -10.79 -20.91
CA ALA A 99 8.49 -11.23 -19.63
C ALA A 99 8.68 -10.19 -18.52
N SER A 100 7.66 -10.04 -17.69
CA SER A 100 7.68 -9.39 -16.39
C SER A 100 7.61 -10.46 -15.30
N PHE A 101 8.67 -10.60 -14.51
CA PHE A 101 8.69 -11.42 -13.30
C PHE A 101 8.38 -10.54 -12.10
N VAL A 102 7.29 -10.84 -11.38
CA VAL A 102 6.95 -10.14 -10.14
C VAL A 102 7.44 -10.95 -8.96
N TYR A 103 8.52 -10.50 -8.32
CA TYR A 103 9.01 -11.07 -7.08
C TYR A 103 8.33 -10.39 -5.89
N GLY A 104 7.86 -11.20 -4.94
CA GLY A 104 7.24 -10.72 -3.71
C GLY A 104 8.26 -10.30 -2.65
N PRO A 105 7.79 -9.74 -1.53
CA PRO A 105 8.64 -9.30 -0.41
C PRO A 105 9.52 -10.39 0.21
N ASP A 106 9.21 -11.68 -0.01
CA ASP A 106 9.99 -12.82 0.45
C ASP A 106 10.99 -13.34 -0.60
N GLY A 107 11.02 -12.69 -1.77
CA GLY A 107 11.81 -13.07 -2.94
C GLY A 107 11.20 -14.22 -3.77
N SER A 108 10.01 -14.71 -3.44
CA SER A 108 9.30 -15.72 -4.25
C SER A 108 8.63 -15.07 -5.48
N LEU A 109 8.35 -15.86 -6.52
CA LEU A 109 7.61 -15.36 -7.69
C LEU A 109 6.11 -15.30 -7.35
N LEU A 110 5.53 -14.09 -7.39
CA LEU A 110 4.09 -13.87 -7.24
C LEU A 110 3.34 -14.12 -8.54
N THR A 111 3.88 -13.62 -9.66
CA THR A 111 3.28 -13.82 -10.98
C THR A 111 4.31 -13.60 -12.09
N ARG A 112 4.02 -14.16 -13.25
CA ARG A 112 4.72 -13.89 -14.51
C ARG A 112 3.71 -13.37 -15.53
N TYR A 113 4.12 -12.37 -16.29
CA TYR A 113 3.37 -11.85 -17.43
C TYR A 113 4.27 -11.78 -18.65
N ASP A 114 3.80 -12.25 -19.80
CA ASP A 114 4.52 -12.11 -21.07
C ASP A 114 3.72 -11.15 -21.98
N LYS A 115 4.39 -10.18 -22.60
CA LYS A 115 3.80 -9.15 -23.48
C LYS A 115 2.91 -9.80 -24.54
N ARG A 116 1.70 -9.28 -24.69
CA ARG A 116 0.69 -9.88 -25.58
C ARG A 116 0.73 -9.30 -26.98
N HIS A 117 0.97 -8.00 -27.09
CA HIS A 117 1.02 -7.29 -28.36
C HIS A 117 2.47 -6.95 -28.69
N LEU A 118 3.15 -7.81 -29.46
CA LEU A 118 4.50 -7.55 -29.94
C LEU A 118 4.51 -6.43 -30.98
N TYR A 119 5.57 -5.64 -31.01
CA TYR A 119 5.73 -4.49 -31.90
C TYR A 119 6.97 -4.61 -32.79
N GLY A 120 6.79 -4.38 -34.09
CA GLY A 120 7.91 -4.36 -35.05
C GLY A 120 8.76 -5.63 -35.01
N ASP A 121 10.07 -5.46 -34.89
CA ASP A 121 11.07 -6.53 -34.93
C ASP A 121 11.00 -7.51 -33.75
N GLU A 122 10.28 -7.16 -32.67
CA GLU A 122 9.98 -8.10 -31.58
C GLU A 122 9.33 -9.40 -32.09
N ASN A 123 8.52 -9.31 -33.15
CA ASN A 123 7.84 -10.45 -33.76
C ASN A 123 8.79 -11.49 -34.39
N THR A 124 10.06 -11.13 -34.57
CA THR A 124 11.09 -12.05 -35.10
C THR A 124 11.85 -12.78 -34.00
N VAL A 125 11.79 -12.29 -32.76
CA VAL A 125 12.58 -12.77 -31.62
C VAL A 125 11.70 -13.45 -30.57
N PHE A 126 10.48 -12.95 -30.35
CA PHE A 126 9.65 -13.35 -29.22
C PHE A 126 8.34 -14.02 -29.63
N ALA A 127 7.80 -14.83 -28.72
CA ALA A 127 6.42 -15.30 -28.75
C ALA A 127 5.51 -14.39 -27.92
N ALA A 128 4.30 -14.15 -28.40
CA ALA A 128 3.30 -13.38 -27.68
C ALA A 128 2.75 -14.16 -26.48
N GLY A 129 2.59 -13.48 -25.35
CA GLY A 129 1.96 -14.02 -24.16
C GLY A 129 0.43 -14.14 -24.28
N SER A 130 -0.16 -14.89 -23.35
CA SER A 130 -1.62 -15.16 -23.32
C SER A 130 -2.30 -14.82 -21.99
N ALA A 131 -1.53 -14.66 -20.91
CA ALA A 131 -2.04 -14.34 -19.59
C ALA A 131 -2.38 -12.85 -19.44
N ASP A 132 -3.31 -12.52 -18.54
CA ASP A 132 -3.70 -11.12 -18.29
C ASP A 132 -2.76 -10.39 -17.32
N GLY A 133 -1.83 -11.06 -16.61
CA GLY A 133 -0.81 -10.40 -15.79
C GLY A 133 -1.39 -9.61 -14.60
N ARG A 134 -2.11 -10.31 -13.71
CA ARG A 134 -2.73 -9.73 -12.50
C ARG A 134 -2.08 -10.28 -11.25
N PHE A 135 -1.94 -9.46 -10.22
CA PHE A 135 -1.51 -9.91 -8.89
C PHE A 135 -2.05 -8.98 -7.79
N THR A 136 -2.03 -9.47 -6.55
CA THR A 136 -2.39 -8.69 -5.37
C THR A 136 -1.17 -8.58 -4.46
N LEU A 137 -0.90 -7.38 -3.94
CA LEU A 137 0.17 -7.12 -2.98
C LEU A 137 -0.33 -6.10 -1.95
N GLY A 138 -0.24 -6.45 -0.66
CA GLY A 138 -0.68 -5.58 0.44
C GLY A 138 -2.13 -5.08 0.30
N GLY A 139 -3.04 -5.96 -0.12
CA GLY A 139 -4.47 -5.64 -0.33
C GLY A 139 -4.78 -4.84 -1.60
N VAL A 140 -3.78 -4.42 -2.37
CA VAL A 140 -3.97 -3.69 -3.64
C VAL A 140 -3.84 -4.66 -4.80
N ARG A 141 -4.76 -4.58 -5.77
CA ARG A 141 -4.74 -5.40 -6.99
C ARG A 141 -4.13 -4.61 -8.15
N PHE A 142 -3.15 -5.21 -8.81
CA PHE A 142 -2.31 -4.61 -9.84
C PHE A 142 -2.52 -5.29 -11.19
N ALA A 143 -2.45 -4.50 -12.25
CA ALA A 143 -2.38 -4.95 -13.64
C ALA A 143 -0.99 -4.65 -14.22
N LEU A 144 -0.40 -5.63 -14.89
CA LEU A 144 0.82 -5.49 -15.68
C LEU A 144 0.46 -5.25 -17.15
N ALA A 145 1.22 -4.39 -17.80
CA ALA A 145 1.21 -4.24 -19.25
C ALA A 145 2.58 -3.78 -19.76
N THR A 146 2.95 -4.26 -20.95
CA THR A 146 4.27 -4.00 -21.51
C THR A 146 4.12 -3.18 -22.79
N CYS A 147 4.57 -1.93 -22.71
CA CYS A 147 4.75 -0.98 -23.82
C CYS A 147 3.61 -0.92 -24.83
N PHE A 148 3.69 -1.70 -25.92
CA PHE A 148 2.70 -1.66 -26.99
C PHE A 148 1.33 -2.17 -26.53
N ASP A 149 1.25 -3.00 -25.48
CA ASP A 149 0.00 -3.38 -24.83
C ASP A 149 -0.84 -2.16 -24.42
N THR A 150 -0.19 -1.07 -23.97
CA THR A 150 -0.85 0.18 -23.57
C THR A 150 -1.60 0.85 -24.72
N SER A 151 -1.27 0.52 -25.98
CA SER A 151 -1.97 1.09 -27.15
C SER A 151 -3.34 0.45 -27.39
N PHE A 152 -3.71 -0.59 -26.63
CA PHE A 152 -4.95 -1.34 -26.76
C PHE A 152 -5.86 -1.06 -25.55
N PRO A 153 -6.97 -0.31 -25.71
CA PRO A 153 -7.87 0.05 -24.62
C PRO A 153 -8.37 -1.16 -23.82
N GLN A 154 -8.57 -2.30 -24.50
CA GLN A 154 -9.07 -3.53 -23.89
C GLN A 154 -8.17 -4.05 -22.77
N VAL A 155 -6.87 -3.72 -22.78
CA VAL A 155 -5.93 -4.12 -21.71
C VAL A 155 -6.26 -3.40 -20.41
N ALA A 156 -6.52 -2.10 -20.47
CA ALA A 156 -6.91 -1.29 -19.32
C ALA A 156 -8.36 -1.58 -18.89
N GLU A 157 -9.29 -1.73 -19.84
CA GLU A 157 -10.68 -2.10 -19.55
C GLU A 157 -10.78 -3.43 -18.79
N ARG A 158 -10.00 -4.44 -19.19
CA ARG A 158 -9.93 -5.72 -18.46
C ARG A 158 -9.32 -5.55 -17.08
N ALA A 159 -8.30 -4.70 -16.93
CA ALA A 159 -7.72 -4.43 -15.62
C ALA A 159 -8.78 -3.87 -14.65
N VAL A 160 -9.59 -2.92 -15.10
CA VAL A 160 -10.72 -2.37 -14.33
C VAL A 160 -11.74 -3.46 -14.02
N ALA A 161 -12.13 -4.28 -15.01
CA ALA A 161 -13.09 -5.37 -14.82
C ALA A 161 -12.61 -6.42 -13.82
N ASP A 162 -11.30 -6.66 -13.75
CA ASP A 162 -10.65 -7.57 -12.78
C ASP A 162 -10.52 -6.94 -11.38
N GLY A 163 -10.99 -5.72 -11.16
CA GLY A 163 -10.89 -5.00 -9.89
C GLY A 163 -9.49 -4.45 -9.60
N CYS A 164 -8.64 -4.30 -10.62
CA CYS A 164 -7.34 -3.67 -10.45
C CYS A 164 -7.50 -2.18 -10.16
N ARG A 165 -6.62 -1.66 -9.30
CA ARG A 165 -6.58 -0.25 -8.93
C ARG A 165 -5.37 0.48 -9.51
N VAL A 166 -4.33 -0.29 -9.84
CA VAL A 166 -3.06 0.23 -10.30
C VAL A 166 -2.65 -0.47 -11.59
N TYR A 167 -2.31 0.32 -12.59
CA TYR A 167 -1.76 -0.12 -13.86
C TYR A 167 -0.25 0.14 -13.88
N LEU A 168 0.53 -0.93 -13.93
CA LEU A 168 1.99 -0.89 -13.98
C LEU A 168 2.44 -1.06 -15.43
N ALA A 169 2.96 0.00 -16.01
CA ALA A 169 3.45 0.02 -17.38
C ALA A 169 4.97 -0.07 -17.40
N SER A 170 5.50 -1.12 -18.03
CA SER A 170 6.93 -1.24 -18.34
C SER A 170 7.12 -0.91 -19.82
N SER A 171 7.90 0.13 -20.15
CA SER A 171 8.01 0.61 -21.54
C SER A 171 9.43 1.03 -21.94
N PHE A 172 9.62 1.15 -23.25
CA PHE A 172 10.79 1.77 -23.87
C PHE A 172 10.35 2.80 -24.95
N HIS A 173 9.85 3.96 -24.52
CA HIS A 173 9.44 5.05 -25.43
C HIS A 173 10.61 5.98 -25.72
N GLY A 174 10.81 6.32 -27.00
CA GLY A 174 11.75 7.36 -27.44
C GLY A 174 11.16 8.76 -27.57
N ALA A 175 9.85 8.92 -27.38
CA ALA A 175 9.13 10.17 -27.63
C ALA A 175 8.33 10.60 -26.37
N PRO A 176 8.58 11.79 -25.79
CA PRO A 176 7.87 12.29 -24.62
C PRO A 176 6.34 12.36 -24.79
N GLU A 177 5.85 12.53 -26.02
CA GLU A 177 4.41 12.55 -26.33
C GLU A 177 3.77 11.19 -26.08
N ARG A 178 4.53 10.08 -26.20
CA ARG A 178 4.04 8.74 -25.85
C ARG A 178 3.92 8.58 -24.34
N VAL A 179 4.87 9.12 -23.58
CA VAL A 179 4.81 9.18 -22.11
C VAL A 179 3.60 10.01 -21.64
N ALA A 180 3.30 11.13 -22.30
CA ALA A 180 2.19 12.00 -21.92
C ALA A 180 0.80 11.32 -22.02
N ARG A 181 0.63 10.34 -22.93
CA ARG A 181 -0.65 9.62 -23.12
C ARG A 181 -1.08 8.78 -21.91
N TYR A 182 -0.16 8.44 -21.02
CA TYR A 182 -0.51 7.72 -19.79
C TYR A 182 -1.42 8.52 -18.86
N ALA A 183 -1.45 9.86 -18.98
CA ALA A 183 -2.43 10.69 -18.28
C ALA A 183 -3.88 10.42 -18.72
N GLU A 184 -4.09 10.19 -20.02
CA GLU A 184 -5.41 9.83 -20.57
C GLU A 184 -5.81 8.42 -20.14
N LEU A 185 -4.88 7.45 -20.21
CA LEU A 185 -5.13 6.09 -19.72
C LEU A 185 -5.57 6.09 -18.25
N ALA A 186 -4.87 6.83 -17.39
CA ALA A 186 -5.21 6.93 -15.97
C ALA A 186 -6.63 7.48 -15.76
N ARG A 187 -6.95 8.59 -16.45
CA ARG A 187 -8.23 9.29 -16.35
C ARG A 187 -9.39 8.45 -16.86
N ASP A 188 -9.26 7.92 -18.06
CA ASP A 188 -10.36 7.27 -18.77
C ASP A 188 -10.75 5.93 -18.12
N ASN A 189 -9.83 5.33 -17.37
CA ASN A 189 -10.04 4.06 -16.68
C ASN A 189 -10.16 4.19 -15.15
N GLY A 190 -9.97 5.38 -14.60
CA GLY A 190 -9.98 5.60 -13.14
C GLY A 190 -8.91 4.79 -12.40
N LEU A 191 -7.73 4.65 -13.00
CA LEU A 191 -6.62 3.85 -12.46
C LEU A 191 -5.48 4.76 -12.02
N HIS A 192 -4.80 4.40 -10.92
CA HIS A 192 -3.43 4.84 -10.76
C HIS A 192 -2.58 4.24 -11.87
N VAL A 193 -1.65 5.03 -12.41
CA VAL A 193 -0.71 4.57 -13.43
C VAL A 193 0.70 4.86 -12.98
N LEU A 194 1.55 3.83 -13.00
CA LEU A 194 2.99 3.97 -12.82
C LEU A 194 3.69 3.49 -14.08
N LEU A 195 4.43 4.38 -14.72
CA LEU A 195 5.28 4.09 -15.87
C LEU A 195 6.74 4.01 -15.45
N ALA A 196 7.34 2.84 -15.63
CA ALA A 196 8.77 2.68 -15.73
C ALA A 196 9.17 2.70 -17.21
N ASN A 197 9.79 3.79 -17.65
CA ASN A 197 10.26 3.96 -19.02
C ASN A 197 11.78 3.78 -19.11
N GLY A 198 12.25 3.24 -20.22
CA GLY A 198 13.67 3.07 -20.49
C GLY A 198 14.42 4.40 -20.53
N ALA A 199 15.73 4.33 -20.27
CA ALA A 199 16.68 5.42 -20.48
C ALA A 199 17.88 4.92 -21.30
N GLY A 200 18.60 5.83 -21.95
CA GLY A 200 19.71 5.49 -22.84
C GLY A 200 19.25 4.90 -24.18
N ALA A 201 20.16 4.26 -24.91
CA ALA A 201 19.90 3.68 -26.23
C ALA A 201 19.73 2.16 -26.15
N GLY A 202 18.72 1.65 -26.87
CA GLY A 202 18.51 0.23 -27.14
C GLY A 202 18.51 -0.03 -28.65
N SER A 203 18.21 -1.25 -29.09
CA SER A 203 18.29 -1.60 -30.52
C SER A 203 17.26 -0.87 -31.40
N VAL A 204 16.19 -0.34 -30.80
CA VAL A 204 15.13 0.42 -31.47
C VAL A 204 15.35 1.94 -31.46
N GLY A 205 16.47 2.40 -30.89
CA GLY A 205 16.82 3.81 -30.78
C GLY A 205 16.95 4.30 -29.32
N PRO A 206 17.08 5.62 -29.12
CA PRO A 206 17.13 6.22 -27.78
C PRO A 206 15.76 6.22 -27.11
N ALA A 207 15.71 5.87 -25.84
CA ALA A 207 14.58 6.12 -24.97
C ALA A 207 14.64 7.55 -24.41
N CYS A 208 13.48 8.16 -24.16
CA CYS A 208 13.39 9.54 -23.68
C CYS A 208 13.37 9.68 -22.16
N GLY A 209 13.57 8.60 -21.39
CA GLY A 209 13.39 8.62 -19.93
C GLY A 209 11.96 9.01 -19.56
N GLY A 210 11.79 9.90 -18.59
CA GLY A 210 10.47 10.41 -18.23
C GLY A 210 9.54 9.37 -17.61
N SER A 211 10.08 8.37 -16.91
CA SER A 211 9.29 7.54 -16.00
C SER A 211 8.42 8.43 -15.12
N ALA A 212 7.17 8.06 -14.87
CA ALA A 212 6.21 8.98 -14.27
C ALA A 212 5.05 8.23 -13.61
N ALA A 213 4.35 8.95 -12.73
CA ALA A 213 3.20 8.43 -12.01
C ALA A 213 2.01 9.38 -12.12
N TRP A 214 0.81 8.80 -12.28
CA TRP A 214 -0.44 9.52 -12.39
C TRP A 214 -1.49 8.98 -11.42
N LEU A 215 -2.31 9.90 -10.91
CA LEU A 215 -3.55 9.60 -10.18
C LEU A 215 -4.67 9.20 -11.15
N PRO A 216 -5.77 8.58 -10.68
CA PRO A 216 -6.96 8.30 -11.48
C PRO A 216 -7.59 9.50 -12.16
N SER A 217 -7.28 10.73 -11.73
CA SER A 217 -7.72 11.96 -12.41
C SER A 217 -6.95 12.24 -13.71
N GLY A 218 -5.85 11.52 -13.95
CA GLY A 218 -4.84 11.83 -14.96
C GLY A 218 -3.84 12.91 -14.53
N GLU A 219 -3.88 13.37 -13.28
CA GLU A 219 -2.87 14.28 -12.73
C GLU A 219 -1.53 13.56 -12.57
N ARG A 220 -0.46 14.14 -13.11
CA ARG A 220 0.90 13.61 -12.95
C ARG A 220 1.50 14.11 -11.64
N VAL A 221 1.80 13.19 -10.72
CA VAL A 221 2.27 13.52 -9.37
C VAL A 221 3.78 13.37 -9.18
N ALA A 222 4.44 12.62 -10.06
CA ALA A 222 5.89 12.48 -10.07
C ALA A 222 6.39 12.16 -11.48
N THR A 223 7.63 12.58 -11.79
CA THR A 223 8.30 12.30 -13.06
C THR A 223 9.82 12.30 -12.87
N ALA A 224 10.52 11.43 -13.59
CA ALA A 224 11.96 11.45 -13.74
C ALA A 224 12.39 12.40 -14.86
N GLY A 225 13.67 12.76 -14.87
CA GLY A 225 14.32 13.45 -15.99
C GLY A 225 14.39 12.62 -17.28
N ALA A 226 14.80 13.27 -18.37
CA ALA A 226 14.99 12.60 -19.67
C ALA A 226 16.32 11.82 -19.75
N GLU A 227 17.37 12.37 -19.14
CA GLU A 227 18.72 11.79 -19.06
C GLU A 227 19.31 12.11 -17.69
N GLY A 228 20.22 11.27 -17.18
CA GLY A 228 20.90 11.52 -15.91
C GLY A 228 21.29 10.27 -15.15
N ALA A 229 21.64 10.46 -13.88
CA ALA A 229 21.85 9.38 -12.93
C ALA A 229 20.55 8.58 -12.72
N PRO A 230 20.61 7.36 -12.13
CA PRO A 230 19.41 6.62 -11.78
C PRO A 230 18.46 7.44 -10.89
N GLU A 231 17.16 7.36 -11.19
CA GLU A 231 16.12 8.11 -10.50
C GLU A 231 14.95 7.19 -10.10
N LEU A 232 14.41 7.41 -8.91
CA LEU A 232 13.21 6.73 -8.42
C LEU A 232 12.03 7.71 -8.45
N VAL A 233 10.95 7.32 -9.14
CA VAL A 233 9.68 8.03 -9.20
C VAL A 233 8.70 7.34 -8.27
N LEU A 234 8.35 7.98 -7.15
CA LEU A 234 7.46 7.40 -6.16
C LEU A 234 6.06 7.98 -6.28
N THR A 235 5.07 7.12 -6.07
CA THR A 235 3.67 7.53 -5.91
C THR A 235 3.01 6.70 -4.83
N ASP A 236 2.06 7.29 -4.14
CA ASP A 236 1.23 6.58 -3.19
C ASP A 236 -0.04 6.11 -3.88
N VAL A 237 -0.24 4.79 -3.93
CA VAL A 237 -1.43 4.20 -4.54
C VAL A 237 -2.57 3.94 -3.56
N ARG A 238 -2.57 4.61 -2.40
CA ARG A 238 -3.72 4.70 -1.50
C ARG A 238 -4.74 5.69 -2.07
N ASP A 239 -5.40 5.30 -3.15
CA ASP A 239 -6.39 6.15 -3.83
C ASP A 239 -7.64 6.48 -3.02
N ARG A 240 -7.92 5.68 -2.00
CA ARG A 240 -8.94 5.96 -1.02
C ARG A 240 -8.44 5.39 0.28
N ILE A 241 -8.25 6.23 1.28
CA ILE A 241 -8.26 5.72 2.65
C ILE A 241 -9.63 5.05 2.79
N THR A 242 -9.66 3.73 2.92
CA THR A 242 -10.91 3.04 3.24
C THR A 242 -11.39 3.63 4.55
N LEU A 243 -12.43 4.46 4.47
CA LEU A 243 -13.01 5.09 5.64
C LEU A 243 -13.86 4.05 6.34
N MET A 244 -13.99 4.16 7.67
CA MET A 244 -14.89 3.26 8.40
C MET A 244 -16.34 3.33 7.91
N ALA A 245 -16.74 4.46 7.31
CA ALA A 245 -18.05 4.64 6.70
C ALA A 245 -18.20 4.11 5.26
N ASP A 246 -17.14 3.55 4.67
CA ASP A 246 -17.25 3.02 3.31
C ASP A 246 -18.25 1.85 3.26
N PRO A 247 -19.11 1.77 2.22
CA PRO A 247 -20.10 0.71 2.10
C PRO A 247 -19.52 -0.71 2.15
N GLU A 248 -18.27 -0.89 1.70
CA GLU A 248 -17.56 -2.16 1.75
C GLU A 248 -17.29 -2.62 3.19
N VAL A 249 -17.01 -1.70 4.11
CA VAL A 249 -16.85 -2.01 5.54
C VAL A 249 -18.20 -2.44 6.12
N ALA A 250 -19.26 -1.70 5.81
CA ALA A 250 -20.62 -2.02 6.27
C ALA A 250 -21.13 -3.39 5.75
N ALA A 251 -20.71 -3.77 4.54
CA ALA A 251 -21.09 -5.01 3.88
C ALA A 251 -20.44 -6.26 4.49
N VAL A 252 -19.36 -6.11 5.27
CA VAL A 252 -18.70 -7.26 5.92
C VAL A 252 -19.66 -7.95 6.89
N PRO A 253 -19.87 -9.28 6.76
CA PRO A 253 -20.73 -10.02 7.66
C PRO A 253 -20.12 -10.09 9.06
N VAL A 254 -20.98 -10.06 10.08
CA VAL A 254 -20.57 -10.19 11.48
C VAL A 254 -21.00 -11.56 12.00
N ARG A 255 -20.04 -12.35 12.47
CA ARG A 255 -20.20 -13.63 13.15
C ARG A 255 -19.71 -13.46 14.60
N GLU A 256 -20.51 -12.78 15.41
CA GLU A 256 -20.18 -12.50 16.83
C GLU A 256 -19.82 -13.79 17.58
N CYS A 257 -18.64 -13.81 18.21
CA CYS A 257 -18.08 -14.97 18.90
C CYS A 257 -18.40 -15.02 20.40
N GLY A 258 -18.89 -13.92 20.99
CA GLY A 258 -19.29 -13.83 22.39
C GLY A 258 -18.14 -13.67 23.38
N GLU A 259 -16.94 -13.27 22.92
CA GLU A 259 -15.79 -13.04 23.80
C GLU A 259 -16.07 -11.90 24.80
N ALA A 260 -15.71 -12.05 26.06
CA ALA A 260 -16.07 -11.07 27.10
C ALA A 260 -15.38 -9.71 26.93
N LEU A 261 -16.07 -8.63 27.33
CA LEU A 261 -15.45 -7.33 27.59
C LEU A 261 -14.89 -7.34 29.02
N VAL A 262 -13.58 -7.11 29.15
CA VAL A 262 -12.86 -7.05 30.43
C VAL A 262 -12.36 -5.64 30.68
N ASP A 263 -12.22 -5.26 31.95
CA ASP A 263 -11.58 -4.01 32.33
C ASP A 263 -10.07 -4.13 32.19
N VAL A 264 -9.45 -3.32 31.34
CA VAL A 264 -8.01 -3.34 31.04
C VAL A 264 -7.18 -3.06 32.28
N ARG A 265 -7.68 -2.25 33.22
CA ARG A 265 -6.98 -1.90 34.46
C ARG A 265 -6.81 -3.12 35.38
N GLU A 266 -7.76 -4.05 35.31
CA GLU A 266 -7.73 -5.30 36.08
C GLU A 266 -7.04 -6.43 35.30
N ALA A 267 -7.36 -6.57 34.01
CA ALA A 267 -6.89 -7.66 33.17
C ALA A 267 -5.45 -7.49 32.66
N ALA A 268 -4.94 -6.25 32.59
CA ALA A 268 -3.62 -5.94 32.04
C ALA A 268 -2.93 -4.81 32.85
N PRO A 269 -2.57 -5.04 34.12
CA PRO A 269 -1.93 -4.03 34.98
C PRO A 269 -0.53 -3.57 34.49
N ALA A 270 0.04 -4.27 33.51
CA ALA A 270 1.30 -3.87 32.87
C ALA A 270 1.14 -2.68 31.90
N LEU A 271 -0.07 -2.49 31.37
CA LEU A 271 -0.39 -1.36 30.48
C LEU A 271 -0.65 -0.11 31.31
N LEU A 272 -0.14 1.03 30.83
CA LEU A 272 -0.57 2.32 31.35
C LEU A 272 -1.97 2.61 30.80
N VAL A 273 -2.84 3.15 31.64
CA VAL A 273 -4.20 3.55 31.25
C VAL A 273 -4.33 5.03 31.56
N ALA A 274 -4.57 5.83 30.53
CA ALA A 274 -4.74 7.28 30.66
C ALA A 274 -5.92 7.61 31.58
N ASP A 275 -5.77 8.64 32.39
CA ASP A 275 -6.86 9.15 33.24
C ASP A 275 -7.92 9.85 32.35
N ALA A 276 -8.91 9.10 31.88
CA ALA A 276 -10.01 9.65 31.11
C ALA A 276 -11.03 10.36 32.03
N ARG A 277 -11.21 11.67 31.82
CA ARG A 277 -12.21 12.49 32.50
C ARG A 277 -13.62 12.14 31.98
N GLY A 278 -14.49 11.62 32.86
CA GLY A 278 -15.95 11.83 32.72
C GLY A 278 -16.84 10.64 32.36
N ASP A 279 -16.36 9.39 32.38
CA ASP A 279 -17.23 8.21 32.25
C ASP A 279 -17.48 7.55 33.62
N GLU A 280 -18.64 7.84 34.23
CA GLU A 280 -19.04 7.30 35.54
C GLU A 280 -19.05 5.76 35.62
N ARG A 281 -19.11 5.06 34.47
CA ARG A 281 -19.21 3.59 34.40
C ARG A 281 -17.92 2.90 33.98
N GLY A 282 -16.86 3.64 33.65
CA GLY A 282 -15.56 3.09 33.23
C GLY A 282 -15.64 2.21 31.97
N ALA A 283 -16.61 2.48 31.09
CA ALA A 283 -16.77 1.79 29.81
C ALA A 283 -15.55 1.99 28.91
N TYR A 284 -14.94 3.18 28.91
CA TYR A 284 -13.73 3.47 28.11
C TYR A 284 -12.59 2.48 28.38
N ALA A 285 -12.46 1.98 29.61
CA ALA A 285 -11.41 1.05 30.02
C ALA A 285 -11.73 -0.42 29.68
N ARG A 286 -12.84 -0.70 28.99
CA ARG A 286 -13.22 -2.07 28.62
C ARG A 286 -12.79 -2.43 27.21
N LEU A 287 -12.38 -3.67 27.02
CA LEU A 287 -11.94 -4.20 25.72
C LEU A 287 -12.20 -5.71 25.64
N ARG A 288 -12.34 -6.28 24.44
CA ARG A 288 -12.44 -7.74 24.27
C ARG A 288 -11.16 -8.41 24.77
N GLU A 289 -11.29 -9.52 25.52
CA GLU A 289 -10.16 -10.22 26.15
C GLU A 289 -9.05 -10.59 25.14
N GLY A 290 -9.43 -11.01 23.93
CA GLY A 290 -8.49 -11.34 22.87
C GLY A 290 -7.71 -10.14 22.35
N VAL A 291 -8.27 -8.94 22.43
CA VAL A 291 -7.56 -7.70 22.09
C VAL A 291 -6.62 -7.30 23.22
N VAL A 292 -7.02 -7.47 24.50
CA VAL A 292 -6.13 -7.23 25.66
C VAL A 292 -4.88 -8.10 25.59
N ARG A 293 -5.03 -9.40 25.29
CA ARG A 293 -3.89 -10.32 25.09
C ARG A 293 -2.94 -9.85 23.99
N ARG A 294 -3.47 -9.26 22.92
CA ARG A 294 -2.66 -8.71 21.82
C ARG A 294 -1.91 -7.44 22.24
N LEU A 295 -2.53 -6.57 23.03
CA LEU A 295 -1.87 -5.38 23.57
C LEU A 295 -0.75 -5.74 24.53
N LEU A 296 -0.92 -6.78 25.35
CA LEU A 296 0.16 -7.30 26.20
C LEU A 296 1.33 -7.84 25.36
N ALA A 297 1.04 -8.63 24.31
CA ALA A 297 2.08 -9.10 23.40
C ALA A 297 2.79 -7.95 22.67
N ALA A 298 2.06 -6.91 22.26
CA ALA A 298 2.64 -5.72 21.64
C ALA A 298 3.51 -4.92 22.64
N GLN A 299 3.08 -4.81 23.90
CA GLN A 299 3.87 -4.18 24.97
C GLN A 299 5.16 -4.93 25.26
N GLU A 300 5.14 -6.27 25.25
CA GLU A 300 6.34 -7.11 25.43
C GLU A 300 7.32 -6.97 24.25
N ALA A 301 6.81 -6.68 23.04
CA ALA A 301 7.63 -6.52 21.84
C ALA A 301 8.18 -5.09 21.64
N LEU A 302 7.83 -4.13 22.52
CA LEU A 302 8.34 -2.77 22.43
C LEU A 302 9.84 -2.70 22.75
N PRO A 303 10.59 -1.80 22.09
CA PRO A 303 11.96 -1.49 22.50
C PRO A 303 12.04 -1.00 23.95
N ASP A 304 13.16 -1.31 24.61
CA ASP A 304 13.45 -0.81 25.96
C ASP A 304 13.24 0.71 26.05
N GLY A 305 12.58 1.14 27.12
CA GLY A 305 12.32 2.56 27.38
C GLY A 305 11.00 3.09 26.82
N LEU A 306 10.20 2.27 26.12
CA LEU A 306 8.87 2.62 25.62
C LEU A 306 7.76 1.78 26.24
N ARG A 307 6.59 2.39 26.42
CA ARG A 307 5.38 1.73 26.91
C ARG A 307 4.16 2.15 26.10
N LEU A 308 3.17 1.26 26.05
CA LEU A 308 1.83 1.59 25.55
C LEU A 308 1.05 2.30 26.67
N GLU A 309 0.43 3.42 26.31
CA GLU A 309 -0.62 4.05 27.11
C GLU A 309 -1.97 3.88 26.41
N PHE A 310 -2.86 3.10 27.03
CA PHE A 310 -4.23 2.88 26.62
C PHE A 310 -5.07 4.12 26.90
N VAL A 311 -5.83 4.59 25.92
CA VAL A 311 -6.68 5.80 26.06
C VAL A 311 -8.16 5.46 26.05
N GLU A 312 -8.64 4.73 25.06
CA GLU A 312 -10.06 4.36 24.94
C GLU A 312 -10.22 3.00 24.26
N GLY A 313 -11.12 2.15 24.78
CA GLY A 313 -11.50 0.87 24.17
C GLY A 313 -12.97 0.84 23.80
N TYR A 314 -13.84 0.55 24.77
CA TYR A 314 -15.26 0.39 24.52
C TYR A 314 -16.04 1.70 24.66
N ARG A 315 -16.76 2.06 23.59
CA ARG A 315 -17.66 3.22 23.56
C ARG A 315 -19.12 2.77 23.46
N PRO A 316 -19.98 3.05 24.47
CA PRO A 316 -21.39 2.67 24.42
C PRO A 316 -22.09 3.22 23.16
N PRO A 317 -22.99 2.45 22.50
CA PRO A 317 -23.63 2.88 21.26
C PRO A 317 -24.38 4.23 21.37
N ALA A 318 -24.96 4.53 22.54
CA ALA A 318 -25.62 5.82 22.78
C ALA A 318 -24.62 6.99 22.79
N LEU A 319 -23.42 6.78 23.35
CA LEU A 319 -22.35 7.78 23.38
C LEU A 319 -21.76 7.99 21.99
N GLN A 320 -21.54 6.91 21.23
CA GLN A 320 -21.09 7.00 19.84
C GLN A 320 -22.06 7.81 18.97
N ARG A 321 -23.38 7.56 19.10
CA ARG A 321 -24.40 8.32 18.37
C ARG A 321 -24.32 9.81 18.68
N ARG A 322 -24.19 10.14 19.97
CA ARG A 322 -24.06 11.52 20.42
C ARG A 322 -22.83 12.20 19.80
N TYR A 323 -21.65 11.58 19.83
CA TYR A 323 -20.44 12.16 19.25
C TYR A 323 -20.58 12.41 17.74
N PHE A 324 -21.19 11.47 17.01
CA PHE A 324 -21.40 11.61 15.57
C PHE A 324 -22.38 12.75 15.25
N GLU A 325 -23.45 12.89 16.03
CA GLU A 325 -24.45 13.95 15.88
C GLU A 325 -23.87 15.33 16.22
N GLU A 326 -23.15 15.46 17.33
CA GLU A 326 -22.53 16.71 17.78
C GLU A 326 -21.50 17.23 16.75
N TYR A 327 -20.59 16.37 16.28
CA TYR A 327 -19.62 16.77 15.25
C TYR A 327 -20.28 17.09 13.89
N GLY A 328 -21.36 16.39 13.56
CA GLY A 328 -22.18 16.71 12.40
C GLY A 328 -22.81 18.11 12.46
N GLU A 329 -23.27 18.54 13.64
CA GLU A 329 -23.78 19.92 13.85
C GLU A 329 -22.68 20.97 13.71
N GLU A 330 -21.48 20.70 14.23
CA GLU A 330 -20.33 21.59 14.09
C GLU A 330 -19.97 21.81 12.63
N LEU A 331 -19.89 20.73 11.84
CA LEU A 331 -19.61 20.82 10.41
C LEU A 331 -20.70 21.56 9.63
N ARG A 332 -21.98 21.36 9.97
CA ARG A 332 -23.10 22.13 9.36
C ARG A 332 -22.99 23.62 9.68
N THR A 333 -22.60 23.96 10.90
CA THR A 333 -22.43 25.35 11.34
C THR A 333 -21.25 26.01 10.63
N ALA A 334 -20.12 25.30 10.52
CA ALA A 334 -18.92 25.79 9.85
C ALA A 334 -19.07 25.87 8.32
N ARG A 335 -19.88 24.99 7.71
CA ARG A 335 -20.07 24.85 6.25
C ARG A 335 -21.55 24.81 5.87
N PRO A 336 -22.28 25.95 5.95
CA PRO A 336 -23.71 26.02 5.63
C PRO A 336 -24.05 25.69 4.17
N ASP A 337 -23.05 25.70 3.27
CA ASP A 337 -23.17 25.37 1.84
C ASP A 337 -23.18 23.86 1.56
N TRP A 338 -22.88 23.02 2.56
CA TRP A 338 -22.83 21.57 2.38
C TRP A 338 -24.19 20.91 2.52
N ASP A 339 -24.47 19.93 1.64
CA ASP A 339 -25.63 19.06 1.82
C ASP A 339 -25.39 18.00 2.92
N ALA A 340 -26.48 17.35 3.35
CA ALA A 340 -26.45 16.37 4.44
C ALA A 340 -25.54 15.17 4.14
N ALA A 341 -25.45 14.74 2.87
CA ALA A 341 -24.62 13.60 2.48
C ALA A 341 -23.13 13.94 2.54
N ARG A 342 -22.76 15.17 2.17
CA ARG A 342 -21.40 15.70 2.26
C ARG A 342 -20.98 15.89 3.71
N VAL A 343 -21.85 16.44 4.56
CA VAL A 343 -21.61 16.54 6.01
C VAL A 343 -21.40 15.16 6.62
N HIS A 344 -22.27 14.20 6.32
CA HIS A 344 -22.14 12.84 6.84
C HIS A 344 -20.81 12.19 6.43
N ARG A 345 -20.41 12.34 5.16
CA ARG A 345 -19.12 11.84 4.65
C ARG A 345 -17.91 12.55 5.27
N ALA A 346 -18.02 13.82 5.62
CA ALA A 346 -16.96 14.55 6.28
C ALA A 346 -16.86 14.17 7.76
N ALA A 347 -18.01 14.10 8.46
CA ALA A 347 -18.09 13.66 9.85
C ALA A 347 -17.47 12.26 10.02
N SER A 348 -17.75 11.36 9.08
CA SER A 348 -17.25 9.99 9.11
C SER A 348 -15.75 9.82 8.88
N ARG A 349 -15.02 10.89 8.54
CA ARG A 349 -13.55 10.88 8.47
C ARG A 349 -12.91 10.89 9.85
N TYR A 350 -13.64 11.38 10.86
CA TYR A 350 -13.13 11.63 12.20
C TYR A 350 -13.95 10.92 13.30
N VAL A 351 -15.27 10.75 13.10
CA VAL A 351 -16.12 9.98 14.02
C VAL A 351 -16.83 8.90 13.23
N SER A 352 -16.61 7.62 13.55
CA SER A 352 -17.26 6.52 12.84
C SER A 352 -18.80 6.60 12.95
N PRO A 353 -19.55 6.26 11.88
CA PRO A 353 -21.01 6.18 11.96
C PRO A 353 -21.47 5.13 13.00
N PRO A 354 -22.57 5.37 13.74
CA PRO A 354 -23.05 4.48 14.79
C PRO A 354 -23.34 3.04 14.35
N GLU A 355 -23.67 2.82 13.07
CA GLU A 355 -23.96 1.52 12.47
C GLU A 355 -22.72 0.63 12.25
N ILE A 356 -21.52 1.19 12.29
CA ILE A 356 -20.25 0.49 12.06
C ILE A 356 -19.33 0.57 13.29
N ALA A 357 -19.33 1.73 13.96
CA ALA A 357 -18.64 2.07 15.21
C ALA A 357 -17.78 0.95 15.85
N PRO A 358 -16.50 0.86 15.50
CA PRO A 358 -15.61 -0.20 16.00
C PRO A 358 -15.46 -0.23 17.52
N HIS A 359 -15.36 0.92 18.19
CA HIS A 359 -15.31 1.00 19.65
C HIS A 359 -16.54 0.38 20.33
N SER A 360 -17.73 0.43 19.69
CA SER A 360 -18.94 -0.19 20.24
C SER A 360 -18.94 -1.73 20.18
N THR A 361 -17.95 -2.33 19.53
CA THR A 361 -17.72 -3.79 19.53
C THR A 361 -16.73 -4.25 20.62
N GLY A 362 -15.97 -3.31 21.19
CA GLY A 362 -14.80 -3.59 22.04
C GLY A 362 -13.61 -4.22 21.32
N GLY A 363 -13.66 -4.26 19.97
CA GLY A 363 -12.57 -4.71 19.10
C GLY A 363 -11.57 -3.61 18.73
N ALA A 364 -11.90 -2.34 18.99
CA ALA A 364 -11.05 -1.20 18.67
C ALA A 364 -10.46 -0.54 19.92
N VAL A 365 -9.29 0.06 19.76
CA VAL A 365 -8.54 0.74 20.81
C VAL A 365 -7.82 1.97 20.27
N ASP A 366 -7.89 3.06 21.05
CA ASP A 366 -7.07 4.25 20.90
C ASP A 366 -5.95 4.21 21.93
N LEU A 367 -4.71 4.35 21.47
CA LEU A 367 -3.53 4.30 22.34
C LEU A 367 -2.33 5.08 21.76
N THR A 368 -1.36 5.36 22.62
CA THR A 368 -0.10 6.02 22.23
C THR A 368 1.13 5.36 22.83
N LEU A 369 2.30 5.82 22.40
CA LEU A 369 3.57 5.55 23.05
C LEU A 369 3.89 6.62 24.09
N VAL A 370 4.46 6.16 25.19
CA VAL A 370 5.08 6.99 26.23
C VAL A 370 6.45 6.41 26.60
N THR A 371 7.29 7.19 27.26
CA THR A 371 8.54 6.69 27.84
C THR A 371 8.26 5.72 28.98
N ALA A 372 9.29 5.02 29.47
CA ALA A 372 9.18 4.16 30.66
C ALA A 372 8.61 4.89 31.89
N ASP A 373 8.90 6.19 32.01
CA ASP A 373 8.42 7.06 33.08
C ASP A 373 7.01 7.62 32.85
N GLY A 374 6.39 7.35 31.69
CA GLY A 374 5.04 7.80 31.34
C GLY A 374 4.98 9.15 30.62
N GLU A 375 6.11 9.68 30.16
CA GLU A 375 6.15 10.95 29.41
C GLU A 375 5.77 10.74 27.94
N TYR A 376 4.96 11.62 27.37
CA TYR A 376 4.59 11.54 25.95
C TYR A 376 5.81 11.70 25.04
N VAL A 377 5.93 10.79 24.06
CA VAL A 377 6.90 10.93 22.98
C VAL A 377 6.29 11.70 21.81
N ASP A 378 7.13 12.31 20.97
CA ASP A 378 6.65 13.00 19.77
C ASP A 378 5.95 12.01 18.83
N MET A 379 4.65 12.18 18.65
CA MET A 379 3.82 11.43 17.70
C MET A 379 3.36 12.31 16.54
N GLY A 380 3.84 13.55 16.42
CA GLY A 380 3.51 14.51 15.36
C GLY A 380 2.22 15.31 15.59
N THR A 381 1.24 14.76 16.32
CA THR A 381 0.05 15.46 16.80
C THR A 381 -0.37 14.88 18.15
N PRO A 382 -1.16 15.60 18.96
CA PRO A 382 -1.92 14.98 20.05
C PRO A 382 -2.89 13.89 19.52
N ILE A 383 -3.30 12.97 20.41
CA ILE A 383 -4.46 12.09 20.17
C ILE A 383 -5.71 12.97 19.99
N ASN A 384 -6.64 12.52 19.15
CA ASN A 384 -7.88 13.25 18.81
C ASN A 384 -7.66 14.59 18.10
N ALA A 385 -6.51 14.79 17.45
CA ALA A 385 -6.34 15.91 16.54
C ALA A 385 -7.08 15.62 15.23
N SER A 386 -8.08 16.44 14.87
CA SER A 386 -8.81 16.25 13.61
C SER A 386 -7.91 16.52 12.38
N PRO A 387 -8.30 16.02 11.19
CA PRO A 387 -7.61 16.35 9.94
C PRO A 387 -7.54 17.86 9.68
N GLU A 388 -8.58 18.60 10.04
CA GLU A 388 -8.69 20.05 9.88
C GLU A 388 -7.78 20.83 10.83
N GLU A 389 -7.65 20.39 12.10
CA GLU A 389 -6.76 21.03 13.09
C GLU A 389 -5.28 20.74 12.82
N SER A 390 -4.99 19.57 12.25
CA SER A 390 -3.63 19.08 12.07
C SER A 390 -3.07 19.25 10.66
N ASP A 391 -3.85 19.82 9.74
CA ASP A 391 -3.53 19.83 8.30
C ASP A 391 -3.17 18.43 7.77
N GLY A 392 -3.92 17.43 8.23
CA GLY A 392 -3.72 16.01 7.90
C GLY A 392 -2.54 15.32 8.59
N ALA A 393 -1.83 15.98 9.51
CA ALA A 393 -0.73 15.35 10.25
C ALA A 393 -1.19 14.21 11.18
N CYS A 394 -2.48 14.15 11.53
CA CYS A 394 -3.07 13.02 12.26
C CYS A 394 -3.07 11.70 11.46
N TYR A 395 -2.93 11.75 10.14
CA TYR A 395 -2.89 10.55 9.31
C TYR A 395 -1.62 9.76 9.60
N THR A 396 -1.74 8.45 9.78
CA THR A 396 -0.62 7.58 10.20
C THR A 396 0.60 7.75 9.31
N GLY A 397 0.38 7.82 8.00
CA GLY A 397 1.42 7.97 6.98
C GLY A 397 1.70 9.40 6.51
N ALA A 398 1.39 10.43 7.31
CA ALA A 398 1.54 11.83 6.89
C ALA A 398 2.98 12.13 6.39
N PRO A 399 3.11 12.85 5.25
CA PRO A 399 4.43 13.12 4.66
C PRO A 399 5.24 14.14 5.48
N GLY A 400 4.59 15.11 6.13
CA GLY A 400 5.23 16.22 6.84
C GLY A 400 5.73 15.94 8.27
N LEU A 401 5.76 14.69 8.73
CA LEU A 401 6.17 14.36 10.10
C LEU A 401 7.67 14.59 10.35
N THR A 402 7.99 15.01 11.57
CA THR A 402 9.37 15.05 12.09
C THR A 402 10.01 13.64 12.00
N PRO A 403 11.35 13.53 11.91
CA PRO A 403 12.01 12.23 11.95
C PRO A 403 11.69 11.41 13.20
N ALA A 404 11.56 12.06 14.37
CA ALA A 404 11.20 11.41 15.63
C ALA A 404 9.77 10.85 15.61
N ALA A 405 8.78 11.67 15.23
CA ALA A 405 7.39 11.22 15.09
C ALA A 405 7.25 10.05 14.11
N ARG A 406 7.98 10.11 12.98
CA ARG A 406 7.98 9.02 12.01
C ARG A 406 8.59 7.74 12.58
N ALA A 407 9.67 7.83 13.36
CA ALA A 407 10.28 6.68 14.01
C ALA A 407 9.35 6.06 15.06
N ASN A 408 8.74 6.88 15.92
CA ASN A 408 7.83 6.41 16.96
C ASN A 408 6.57 5.75 16.37
N ARG A 409 5.95 6.36 15.35
CA ARG A 409 4.82 5.74 14.64
C ARG A 409 5.20 4.43 13.96
N ARG A 410 6.42 4.29 13.41
CA ARG A 410 6.91 3.02 12.85
C ARG A 410 7.03 1.93 13.92
N VAL A 411 7.57 2.26 15.09
CA VAL A 411 7.65 1.33 16.23
C VAL A 411 6.26 0.87 16.65
N LEU A 412 5.36 1.83 16.89
CA LEU A 412 3.97 1.54 17.25
C LEU A 412 3.29 0.65 16.22
N SER A 413 3.43 1.01 14.94
CA SER A 413 2.82 0.25 13.86
C SER A 413 3.37 -1.17 13.76
N ALA A 414 4.68 -1.35 13.94
CA ALA A 414 5.31 -2.66 13.85
C ALA A 414 4.79 -3.61 14.93
N VAL A 415 4.75 -3.18 16.20
CA VAL A 415 4.36 -4.06 17.31
C VAL A 415 2.87 -4.42 17.29
N LEU A 416 1.99 -3.45 16.96
CA LEU A 416 0.54 -3.71 16.91
C LEU A 416 0.13 -4.53 15.68
N SER A 417 0.77 -4.29 14.53
CA SER A 417 0.52 -5.10 13.33
C SER A 417 1.02 -6.53 13.53
N ALA A 418 2.18 -6.72 14.18
CA ALA A 418 2.68 -8.05 14.53
C ALA A 418 1.74 -8.79 15.49
N ALA A 419 1.07 -8.07 16.38
CA ALA A 419 0.02 -8.61 17.25
C ALA A 419 -1.34 -8.83 16.53
N GLY A 420 -1.42 -8.50 15.24
CA GLY A 420 -2.57 -8.77 14.37
C GLY A 420 -3.62 -7.66 14.34
N LEU A 421 -3.38 -6.50 14.97
CA LEU A 421 -4.25 -5.34 14.84
C LEU A 421 -4.01 -4.62 13.50
N VAL A 422 -5.01 -3.92 12.98
CA VAL A 422 -4.88 -3.04 11.82
C VAL A 422 -5.08 -1.59 12.24
N ASN A 423 -4.26 -0.68 11.72
CA ASN A 423 -4.42 0.75 11.98
C ASN A 423 -5.48 1.35 11.05
N TYR A 424 -6.22 2.33 11.56
CA TYR A 424 -7.06 3.20 10.75
C TYR A 424 -6.23 4.39 10.20
N PRO A 425 -6.07 4.55 8.87
CA PRO A 425 -5.04 5.45 8.32
C PRO A 425 -5.22 6.95 8.58
N THR A 426 -6.43 7.41 8.92
CA THR A 426 -6.67 8.83 9.26
C THR A 426 -6.32 9.16 10.70
N GLU A 427 -6.11 8.15 11.56
CA GLU A 427 -5.91 8.30 13.01
C GLU A 427 -4.75 7.41 13.44
N TRP A 428 -3.57 8.00 13.66
CA TRP A 428 -2.37 7.23 14.00
C TRP A 428 -2.48 6.43 15.31
N TRP A 429 -3.39 6.83 16.21
CA TRP A 429 -3.64 6.21 17.51
C TRP A 429 -4.69 5.10 17.47
N HIS A 430 -5.48 4.99 16.40
CA HIS A 430 -6.64 4.10 16.34
C HIS A 430 -6.29 2.74 15.71
N TRP A 431 -6.67 1.66 16.39
CA TRP A 431 -6.36 0.29 16.01
C TRP A 431 -7.55 -0.65 16.19
N SER A 432 -7.74 -1.53 15.22
CA SER A 432 -8.87 -2.46 15.13
C SER A 432 -8.42 -3.92 15.15
N TYR A 433 -9.16 -4.76 15.87
CA TYR A 433 -9.09 -6.22 15.77
C TYR A 433 -10.48 -6.85 15.88
N GLY A 434 -10.79 -7.77 14.97
CA GLY A 434 -12.01 -8.57 14.99
C GLY A 434 -13.30 -7.85 14.61
N ASP A 435 -13.29 -6.52 14.45
CA ASP A 435 -14.40 -5.75 13.89
C ASP A 435 -14.47 -5.83 12.34
N ARG A 436 -15.43 -5.11 11.75
CA ARG A 436 -15.63 -5.08 10.29
C ARG A 436 -14.49 -4.43 9.52
N TYR A 437 -13.87 -3.40 10.09
CA TYR A 437 -12.73 -2.74 9.45
C TYR A 437 -11.54 -3.69 9.39
N TRP A 438 -11.25 -4.36 10.51
CA TRP A 438 -10.23 -5.40 10.59
C TRP A 438 -10.49 -6.52 9.58
N ALA A 439 -11.70 -7.05 9.50
CA ALA A 439 -12.02 -8.14 8.60
C ALA A 439 -11.86 -7.75 7.13
N LEU A 440 -12.28 -6.54 6.73
CA LEU A 440 -12.05 -6.04 5.37
C LEU A 440 -10.55 -5.90 5.06
N MET A 441 -9.78 -5.27 5.96
CA MET A 441 -8.37 -4.98 5.72
C MET A 441 -7.48 -6.22 5.72
N THR A 442 -7.87 -7.27 6.45
CA THR A 442 -7.15 -8.56 6.51
C THR A 442 -7.65 -9.60 5.51
N GLY A 443 -8.80 -9.35 4.87
CA GLY A 443 -9.45 -10.33 3.99
C GLY A 443 -10.13 -11.48 4.74
N ALA A 444 -10.42 -11.33 6.03
CA ALA A 444 -11.16 -12.33 6.79
C ALA A 444 -12.61 -12.45 6.27
N GLU A 445 -13.16 -13.67 6.28
CA GLU A 445 -14.51 -13.93 5.77
C GLU A 445 -15.62 -13.14 6.49
N ALA A 446 -15.41 -12.82 7.77
CA ALA A 446 -16.36 -12.12 8.61
C ALA A 446 -15.65 -11.42 9.78
N ALA A 447 -16.27 -10.35 10.29
CA ALA A 447 -15.94 -9.80 11.59
C ALA A 447 -16.38 -10.76 12.70
N VAL A 448 -15.55 -10.94 13.73
CA VAL A 448 -15.83 -11.82 14.87
C VAL A 448 -16.41 -11.07 16.07
N TYR A 449 -16.38 -9.73 16.06
CA TYR A 449 -17.04 -8.88 17.04
C TYR A 449 -18.06 -7.97 16.37
N GLY A 450 -19.25 -7.93 16.97
CA GLY A 450 -20.33 -7.00 16.67
C GLY A 450 -20.61 -6.10 17.87
N PRO A 451 -21.55 -5.13 17.71
CA PRO A 451 -21.94 -4.26 18.80
C PRO A 451 -22.55 -5.07 19.95
N GLU A 452 -22.06 -4.80 21.16
CA GLU A 452 -22.49 -5.52 22.35
C GLU A 452 -23.99 -5.28 22.61
N LYS A 453 -24.79 -6.35 22.62
CA LYS A 453 -26.25 -6.27 22.80
C LYS A 453 -26.68 -6.17 24.26
N SER A 454 -25.73 -6.32 25.19
CA SER A 454 -25.97 -6.34 26.63
C SER A 454 -25.75 -4.97 27.29
N ALA A 455 -26.61 -4.01 26.92
CA ALA A 455 -26.92 -2.84 27.74
C ALA A 455 -28.38 -2.41 27.48
N ARG A 456 -29.32 -3.29 27.82
CA ARG A 456 -30.72 -2.92 28.03
C ARG A 456 -30.98 -2.78 29.51
#